data_AF-Q9UZA9-F1
#
_entry.id   AF-Q9UZA9-F1
#
_cell.length_a   1.000
_cell.length_b   1.000
_cell.length_c   1.000
_cell.angle_alpha   90.00
_cell.angle_beta   90.00
_cell.angle_gamma   90.00
#
_symmetry.space_group_name_H-M   'P 1'
#
loop_
_entity.id
_entity.type
_entity.pdbx_description
1 polymer ?
#
loop_
_entity_poly.entity_id
_entity_poly.type
_entity_poly.pdbx_seq_one_letter_code
_entity_poly.pdbx_strand_id
1 'polypeptide(L)'
;MLKEIFNGIKFGEIALIEYDSNTTPVYVLHSLLSWSEEKGYKIVIFDVFDSLIVYRKMAELLGFDTSLCKKAKVVKVGGRVNEGNVVMKLTVTEYGPFEKVLEEAIEQVYEDKTIVIPLGTEKVLSLYPFREQLSFTNFLALRVGDKRKKAFHFINTDLVKAVAPQILPMLEESFTTVMRLKKYGKVEKLIVVKSLNPKLDGLEVLAKS
;
A
#
# COMPACT_ATOMS: atom_id res chain seq x y z
N MET A 1 -4.54 -16.44 -10.03
CA MET A 1 -5.22 -16.20 -8.74
C MET A 1 -4.95 -14.81 -8.17
N LEU A 2 -3.82 -14.45 -7.53
CA LEU A 2 -3.60 -13.06 -7.05
C LEU A 2 -3.79 -12.00 -8.15
N LYS A 3 -3.28 -12.29 -9.36
CA LYS A 3 -3.46 -11.44 -10.54
C LYS A 3 -4.93 -11.23 -10.94
N GLU A 4 -5.83 -12.18 -10.67
CA GLU A 4 -7.27 -12.03 -10.97
C GLU A 4 -7.90 -10.97 -10.08
N ILE A 5 -7.52 -10.94 -8.79
CA ILE A 5 -7.93 -9.88 -7.86
C ILE A 5 -7.46 -8.52 -8.37
N PHE A 6 -6.18 -8.40 -8.71
CA PHE A 6 -5.61 -7.12 -9.20
C PHE A 6 -6.25 -6.65 -10.51
N ASN A 7 -6.59 -7.59 -11.41
CA ASN A 7 -7.33 -7.28 -12.63
C ASN A 7 -8.76 -6.79 -12.36
N GLY A 8 -9.41 -7.35 -11.33
CA GLY A 8 -10.80 -7.03 -10.99
C GLY A 8 -10.99 -5.66 -10.32
N ILE A 9 -9.91 -5.06 -9.82
CA ILE A 9 -9.88 -3.69 -9.26
C ILE A 9 -9.68 -2.67 -10.39
N LYS A 10 -10.51 -1.63 -10.45
CA LYS A 10 -10.51 -0.62 -11.53
C LYS A 10 -9.62 0.58 -11.23
N PHE A 11 -9.24 1.33 -12.26
CA PHE A 11 -8.62 2.65 -12.09
C PHE A 11 -9.60 3.60 -11.40
N GLY A 12 -9.13 4.37 -10.43
CA GLY A 12 -9.94 5.13 -9.47
C GLY A 12 -10.14 4.41 -8.13
N GLU A 13 -9.91 3.11 -8.05
CA GLU A 13 -10.09 2.35 -6.82
C GLU A 13 -8.86 2.40 -5.90
N ILE A 14 -9.14 2.21 -4.62
CA ILE A 14 -8.12 2.07 -3.57
C ILE A 14 -8.41 0.77 -2.83
N ALA A 15 -7.44 -0.13 -2.86
CA ALA A 15 -7.47 -1.39 -2.14
C ALA A 15 -6.62 -1.30 -0.87
N LEU A 16 -7.21 -1.67 0.26
CA LEU A 16 -6.52 -1.88 1.53
C LEU A 16 -6.06 -3.33 1.62
N ILE A 17 -4.76 -3.56 1.77
CA ILE A 17 -4.17 -4.87 2.04
C ILE A 17 -3.75 -4.87 3.51
N GLU A 18 -4.61 -5.47 4.32
CA GLU A 18 -4.40 -5.66 5.74
C GLU A 18 -3.55 -6.89 5.98
N TYR A 19 -2.53 -6.75 6.81
CA TYR A 19 -1.72 -7.84 7.30
C TYR A 19 -1.47 -7.69 8.80
N ASP A 20 -1.09 -8.77 9.47
CA ASP A 20 -0.63 -8.74 10.85
C ASP A 20 0.88 -8.98 10.92
N SER A 21 1.48 -8.77 12.09
CA SER A 21 2.93 -8.83 12.26
C SER A 21 3.52 -10.24 12.08
N ASN A 22 2.68 -11.28 11.95
CA ASN A 22 3.07 -12.69 11.82
C ASN A 22 2.87 -13.25 10.40
N THR A 23 2.35 -12.43 9.48
CA THR A 23 2.17 -12.75 8.06
C THR A 23 3.30 -12.17 7.21
N THR A 24 3.43 -12.66 5.98
CA THR A 24 4.53 -12.32 5.07
C THR A 24 3.98 -11.57 3.85
N PRO A 25 3.66 -10.26 3.95
CA PRO A 25 3.04 -9.48 2.86
C PRO A 25 3.92 -9.36 1.60
N VAL A 26 5.20 -9.74 1.69
CA VAL A 26 6.17 -9.76 0.60
C VAL A 26 5.70 -10.58 -0.59
N TYR A 27 5.03 -11.71 -0.38
CA TYR A 27 4.50 -12.53 -1.47
C TYR A 27 3.45 -11.75 -2.30
N VAL A 28 2.58 -11.02 -1.61
CA VAL A 28 1.54 -10.20 -2.25
C VAL A 28 2.17 -9.01 -2.96
N LEU A 29 3.12 -8.31 -2.32
CA LEU A 29 3.83 -7.18 -2.93
C LEU A 29 4.60 -7.60 -4.17
N HIS A 30 5.36 -8.69 -4.11
CA HIS A 30 6.09 -9.21 -5.27
C HIS A 30 5.14 -9.55 -6.42
N SER A 31 4.05 -10.28 -6.13
CA SER A 31 3.04 -10.60 -7.15
C SER A 31 2.40 -9.35 -7.76
N LEU A 32 2.19 -8.30 -6.98
CA LEU A 32 1.62 -7.03 -7.44
C LEU A 32 2.60 -6.28 -8.35
N LEU A 33 3.88 -6.22 -7.98
CA LEU A 33 4.93 -5.59 -8.80
C LEU A 33 5.08 -6.32 -10.14
N SER A 34 5.19 -7.67 -10.12
CA SER A 34 5.29 -8.45 -11.35
C SER A 34 4.06 -8.29 -12.24
N TRP A 35 2.86 -8.32 -11.67
CA TRP A 35 1.62 -8.09 -12.42
C TRP A 35 1.57 -6.69 -13.05
N SER A 36 2.02 -5.66 -12.32
CA SER A 36 2.03 -4.28 -12.82
C SER A 36 2.97 -4.13 -14.01
N GLU A 37 4.17 -4.72 -13.92
CA GLU A 37 5.15 -4.76 -15.01
C GLU A 37 4.61 -5.51 -16.23
N GLU A 38 4.03 -6.70 -16.05
CA GLU A 38 3.43 -7.50 -17.12
C GLU A 38 2.31 -6.75 -17.86
N LYS A 39 1.59 -5.85 -17.16
CA LYS A 39 0.55 -5.01 -17.75
C LYS A 39 1.09 -3.73 -18.39
N GLY A 40 2.38 -3.46 -18.28
CA GLY A 40 3.00 -2.20 -18.73
C GLY A 40 2.50 -0.99 -17.95
N TYR A 41 2.07 -1.18 -16.70
CA TYR A 41 1.65 -0.08 -15.84
C TYR A 41 2.85 0.58 -15.17
N LYS A 42 2.75 1.89 -14.97
CA LYS A 42 3.77 2.64 -14.21
C LYS A 42 3.63 2.28 -12.73
N ILE A 43 4.75 2.15 -12.02
CA ILE A 43 4.75 1.80 -10.59
C ILE A 43 5.32 2.97 -9.81
N VAL A 44 4.55 3.44 -8.83
CA VAL A 44 4.97 4.44 -7.85
C VAL A 44 4.84 3.84 -6.45
N ILE A 45 5.93 3.82 -5.70
CA ILE A 45 5.97 3.38 -4.31
C ILE A 45 6.12 4.60 -3.41
N PHE A 46 5.23 4.75 -2.43
CA PHE A 46 5.45 5.69 -1.32
C PHE A 46 6.17 4.93 -0.20
N ASP A 47 7.47 5.14 -0.09
CA ASP A 47 8.33 4.50 0.91
C ASP A 47 8.32 5.32 2.20
N VAL A 48 7.45 4.95 3.14
CA VAL A 48 7.33 5.63 4.43
C VAL A 48 8.30 5.00 5.44
N PHE A 49 9.21 5.81 5.98
CA PHE A 49 10.19 5.40 7.01
C PHE A 49 10.91 4.08 6.68
N ASP A 50 11.54 4.04 5.50
CA ASP A 50 12.39 2.93 5.03
C ASP A 50 11.66 1.58 5.02
N SER A 51 10.36 1.57 4.71
CA SER A 51 9.59 0.32 4.64
C SER A 51 10.00 -0.51 3.43
N LEU A 52 10.25 0.11 2.28
CA LEU A 52 10.58 -0.61 1.04
C LEU A 52 11.85 -1.45 1.16
N ILE A 53 12.90 -0.96 1.83
CA ILE A 53 14.14 -1.71 2.04
C ILE A 53 13.90 -2.98 2.88
N VAL A 54 13.00 -2.93 3.87
CA VAL A 54 12.65 -4.09 4.69
C VAL A 54 11.95 -5.14 3.82
N TYR A 55 10.96 -4.75 3.02
CA TYR A 55 10.29 -5.64 2.07
C TYR A 55 11.27 -6.24 1.05
N ARG A 56 12.17 -5.44 0.48
CA ARG A 56 13.17 -5.90 -0.49
C ARG A 56 14.11 -6.93 0.12
N LYS A 57 14.64 -6.66 1.32
CA LYS A 57 15.53 -7.61 2.03
C LYS A 57 14.82 -8.92 2.34
N MET A 58 13.55 -8.87 2.77
CA MET A 58 12.76 -10.09 2.98
C MET A 58 12.53 -10.84 1.66
N ALA A 59 12.25 -10.14 0.57
CA ALA A 59 12.09 -10.75 -0.76
C ALA A 59 13.38 -11.46 -1.22
N GLU A 60 14.53 -10.83 -1.03
CA GLU A 60 15.85 -11.40 -1.34
C GLU A 60 16.12 -12.68 -0.53
N LEU A 61 15.80 -12.68 0.77
CA LEU A 61 15.92 -13.89 1.62
C LEU A 61 14.97 -15.01 1.20
N LEU A 62 13.84 -14.68 0.57
CA LEU A 62 12.89 -15.64 0.00
C LEU A 62 13.27 -16.10 -1.42
N GLY A 63 14.38 -15.60 -1.98
CA GLY A 63 14.84 -15.94 -3.32
C GLY A 63 14.07 -15.26 -4.46
N PHE A 64 13.33 -14.19 -4.18
CA PHE A 64 12.64 -13.43 -5.22
C PHE A 64 13.57 -12.47 -5.96
N ASP A 65 13.27 -12.23 -7.24
CA ASP A 65 13.90 -11.15 -7.97
C ASP A 65 13.43 -9.80 -7.41
N THR A 66 14.39 -8.98 -7.00
CA THR A 66 14.14 -7.65 -6.43
C THR A 66 14.43 -6.51 -7.42
N SER A 67 14.70 -6.83 -8.69
CA SER A 67 14.96 -5.84 -9.74
C SER A 67 13.82 -4.84 -9.90
N LEU A 68 12.56 -5.28 -9.75
CA LEU A 68 11.39 -4.41 -9.86
C LEU A 68 11.31 -3.38 -8.72
N CYS A 69 11.69 -3.75 -7.50
CA CYS A 69 11.79 -2.78 -6.39
C CYS A 69 12.81 -1.68 -6.69
N LYS A 70 13.90 -2.03 -7.40
CA LYS A 70 14.96 -1.08 -7.79
C LYS A 70 14.52 -0.15 -8.92
N LYS A 71 13.69 -0.63 -9.85
CA LYS A 71 13.23 0.12 -11.03
C LYS A 71 12.05 1.05 -10.74
N ALA A 72 11.18 0.70 -9.79
CA ALA A 72 9.99 1.49 -9.47
C ALA A 72 10.34 2.94 -9.10
N LYS A 73 9.51 3.90 -9.52
CA LYS A 73 9.61 5.29 -9.04
C LYS A 73 9.26 5.31 -7.55
N VAL A 74 10.06 5.95 -6.74
CA VAL A 74 9.86 6.01 -5.28
C VAL A 74 9.72 7.46 -4.83
N VAL A 75 8.60 7.74 -4.15
CA VAL A 75 8.45 8.92 -3.31
C VAL A 75 8.82 8.51 -1.90
N LYS A 76 9.95 9.01 -1.43
CA LYS A 76 10.43 8.71 -0.10
C LYS A 76 9.77 9.65 0.91
N VAL A 77 9.19 9.10 1.97
CA VAL A 77 8.52 9.87 3.03
C VAL A 77 9.25 9.60 4.36
N GLY A 78 10.05 10.57 4.80
CA GLY A 78 10.98 10.38 5.91
C GLY A 78 12.05 9.32 5.61
N GLY A 79 12.53 8.63 6.65
CA GLY A 79 13.54 7.57 6.51
C GLY A 79 14.93 8.06 6.11
N ARG A 80 15.88 7.13 6.02
CA ARG A 80 17.32 7.39 5.80
C ARG A 80 17.90 6.64 4.60
N VAL A 81 17.26 5.56 4.17
CA VAL A 81 17.81 4.65 3.15
C VAL A 81 17.15 4.93 1.81
N ASN A 82 17.94 5.26 0.78
CA ASN A 82 17.40 5.37 -0.58
C ASN A 82 17.33 3.96 -1.18
N GLU A 83 16.12 3.51 -1.47
CA GLU A 83 15.83 2.23 -2.13
C GLU A 83 14.92 2.50 -3.33
N GLY A 84 15.16 1.82 -4.46
CA GLY A 84 14.49 2.14 -5.72
C GLY A 84 14.98 3.41 -6.42
N ASN A 85 14.27 3.82 -7.46
CA ASN A 85 14.51 5.07 -8.15
C ASN A 85 13.80 6.22 -7.40
N VAL A 86 14.47 6.77 -6.40
CA VAL A 86 13.92 7.86 -5.57
C VAL A 86 13.83 9.15 -6.39
N VAL A 87 12.61 9.50 -6.82
CA VAL A 87 12.32 10.70 -7.61
C VAL A 87 12.02 11.93 -6.74
N MET A 88 11.62 11.70 -5.48
CA MET A 88 11.29 12.77 -4.54
C MET A 88 11.52 12.31 -3.10
N LYS A 89 11.86 13.25 -2.21
CA LYS A 89 11.97 13.03 -0.77
C LYS A 89 11.15 14.05 0.00
N LEU A 90 10.26 13.55 0.85
CA LEU A 90 9.38 14.36 1.69
C LEU A 90 9.85 14.25 3.14
N THR A 91 9.90 15.40 3.81
CA THR A 91 10.15 15.45 5.25
C THR A 91 8.81 15.42 5.97
N VAL A 92 8.66 14.47 6.90
CA VAL A 92 7.48 14.44 7.78
C VAL A 92 7.64 15.57 8.81
N THR A 93 6.72 16.53 8.77
CA THR A 93 6.67 17.70 9.65
C THR A 93 5.32 17.75 10.35
N GLU A 94 4.87 18.90 10.84
CA GLU A 94 3.48 19.08 11.26
C GLU A 94 2.51 18.75 10.11
N TYR A 95 1.33 18.24 10.45
CA TYR A 95 0.43 17.63 9.46
C TYR A 95 0.01 18.59 8.34
N GLY A 96 -0.35 19.84 8.65
CA GLY A 96 -0.79 20.81 7.63
C GLY A 96 0.25 21.09 6.54
N PRO A 97 1.49 21.46 6.88
CA PRO A 97 2.58 21.56 5.91
C PRO A 97 2.90 20.24 5.19
N PHE A 98 2.88 19.12 5.92
CA PHE A 98 3.16 17.81 5.34
C PHE A 98 2.11 17.40 4.29
N GLU A 99 0.82 17.65 4.55
CA GLU A 99 -0.29 17.38 3.63
C GLU A 99 -0.09 18.09 2.29
N LYS A 100 0.30 19.37 2.30
CA LYS A 100 0.54 20.15 1.08
C LYS A 100 1.66 19.56 0.24
N VAL A 101 2.78 19.24 0.87
CA VAL A 101 3.93 18.65 0.18
C VAL A 101 3.59 17.25 -0.35
N LEU A 102 2.77 16.49 0.37
CA LEU A 102 2.29 15.18 -0.09
C LEU A 102 1.35 15.30 -1.30
N GLU A 103 0.46 16.31 -1.32
CA GLU A 103 -0.39 16.62 -2.47
C GLU A 103 0.44 16.98 -3.71
N GLU A 104 1.42 17.85 -3.56
CA GLU A 104 2.34 18.24 -4.65
C GLU A 104 3.12 17.03 -5.19
N ALA A 105 3.57 16.15 -4.30
CA ALA A 105 4.25 14.92 -4.69
C ALA A 105 3.33 14.01 -5.50
N ILE A 106 2.09 13.85 -5.05
CA ILE A 106 1.05 13.05 -5.73
C ILE A 106 0.84 13.57 -7.15
N GLU A 107 0.63 14.87 -7.32
CA GLU A 107 0.39 15.47 -8.65
C GLU A 107 1.58 15.32 -9.60
N GLN A 108 2.80 15.34 -9.08
CA GLN A 108 4.01 15.16 -9.89
C GLN A 108 4.25 13.71 -10.34
N VAL A 109 3.84 12.72 -9.54
CA VAL A 109 4.15 11.30 -9.81
C VAL A 109 2.98 10.51 -10.37
N TYR A 110 1.74 10.97 -10.19
CA TYR A 110 0.57 10.29 -10.75
C TYR A 110 0.41 10.61 -12.22
N GLU A 111 0.70 9.60 -13.04
CA GLU A 111 0.48 9.61 -14.47
C GLU A 111 -0.69 8.69 -14.83
N ASP A 112 -1.22 8.77 -16.06
CA ASP A 112 -2.24 7.81 -16.50
C ASP A 112 -1.72 6.37 -16.39
N LYS A 113 -2.60 5.48 -15.92
CA LYS A 113 -2.36 4.05 -15.69
C LYS A 113 -1.23 3.75 -14.69
N THR A 114 -1.22 4.44 -13.54
CA THR A 114 -0.24 4.22 -12.47
C THR A 114 -0.75 3.24 -11.40
N ILE A 115 0.09 2.31 -10.98
CA ILE A 115 -0.10 1.49 -9.77
C ILE A 115 0.65 2.16 -8.62
N VAL A 116 -0.09 2.53 -7.58
CA VAL A 116 0.43 3.25 -6.42
C VAL A 116 0.46 2.30 -5.23
N ILE A 117 1.62 2.21 -4.58
CA ILE A 117 1.85 1.26 -3.49
C ILE A 117 2.45 2.01 -2.29
N PRO A 118 1.62 2.52 -1.38
CA PRO A 118 2.10 3.05 -0.11
C PRO A 118 2.49 1.92 0.84
N LEU A 119 3.72 2.00 1.36
CA LEU A 119 4.27 1.05 2.32
C LEU A 119 4.62 1.79 3.61
N GLY A 120 4.07 1.32 4.75
CA GLY A 120 4.37 1.87 6.07
C GLY A 120 3.53 3.08 6.46
N THR A 121 2.40 3.31 5.79
CA THR A 121 1.47 4.42 6.06
C THR A 121 1.04 4.49 7.54
N GLU A 122 0.88 3.34 8.20
CA GLU A 122 0.56 3.23 9.62
C GLU A 122 1.58 3.92 10.54
N LYS A 123 2.85 4.04 10.11
CA LYS A 123 3.89 4.73 10.87
C LYS A 123 3.66 6.24 10.92
N VAL A 124 3.03 6.82 9.89
CA VAL A 124 2.64 8.24 9.89
C VAL A 124 1.60 8.51 10.97
N LEU A 125 0.62 7.61 11.13
CA LEU A 125 -0.42 7.74 12.16
C LEU A 125 0.18 7.83 13.57
N SER A 126 1.26 7.09 13.84
CA SER A 126 1.92 7.10 15.15
C SER A 126 2.60 8.43 15.53
N LEU A 127 2.78 9.34 14.57
CA LEU A 127 3.48 10.62 14.78
C LEU A 127 2.54 11.78 15.11
N TYR A 128 1.25 11.60 14.86
CA TYR A 128 0.28 12.68 14.90
C TYR A 128 -0.76 12.46 15.99
N PRO A 129 -1.29 13.54 16.60
CA PRO A 129 -2.44 13.45 17.49
C PRO A 129 -3.67 12.97 16.72
N PHE A 130 -4.69 12.52 17.46
CA PHE A 130 -5.90 11.94 16.89
C PHE A 130 -6.59 12.84 15.85
N ARG A 131 -6.63 14.16 16.08
CA ARG A 131 -7.26 15.10 15.14
C ARG A 131 -6.58 15.07 13.76
N GLU A 132 -5.25 15.08 13.74
CA GLU A 132 -4.44 15.04 12.54
C GLU A 132 -4.44 13.64 11.91
N GLN A 133 -4.53 12.58 12.71
CA GLN A 133 -4.79 11.22 12.21
C GLN A 133 -6.12 11.15 11.43
N LEU A 134 -7.19 11.78 11.93
CA LEU A 134 -8.46 11.89 11.22
C LEU A 134 -8.31 12.68 9.92
N SER A 135 -7.61 13.81 9.95
CA SER A 135 -7.36 14.61 8.76
C SER A 135 -6.57 13.83 7.70
N PHE A 136 -5.53 13.08 8.10
CA PHE A 136 -4.77 12.22 7.19
C PHE A 136 -5.63 11.10 6.61
N THR A 137 -6.47 10.49 7.43
CA THR A 137 -7.41 9.44 7.00
C THR A 137 -8.40 9.98 5.97
N ASN A 138 -8.96 11.17 6.22
CA ASN A 138 -9.85 11.84 5.28
C ASN A 138 -9.12 12.23 3.97
N PHE A 139 -7.88 12.71 4.07
CA PHE A 139 -7.03 12.98 2.90
C PHE A 139 -6.88 11.74 2.01
N LEU A 140 -6.61 10.56 2.62
CA LEU A 140 -6.52 9.30 1.88
C LEU A 140 -7.86 8.90 1.24
N ALA A 141 -8.97 9.03 1.99
CA ALA A 141 -10.31 8.71 1.50
C ALA A 141 -10.72 9.56 0.28
N LEU A 142 -10.37 10.85 0.28
CA LEU A 142 -10.64 11.78 -0.82
C LEU A 142 -9.88 11.45 -2.11
N ARG A 143 -8.99 10.45 -2.10
CA ARG A 143 -8.29 9.97 -3.31
C ARG A 143 -9.02 8.84 -4.03
N VAL A 144 -10.15 8.37 -3.51
CA VAL A 144 -11.03 7.45 -4.22
C VAL A 144 -11.63 8.19 -5.42
N GLY A 145 -11.63 7.56 -6.59
CA GLY A 145 -12.14 8.13 -7.84
C GLY A 145 -11.08 8.73 -8.77
N ASP A 146 -9.83 8.89 -8.33
CA ASP A 146 -8.75 9.35 -9.22
C ASP A 146 -8.36 8.27 -10.24
N LYS A 147 -8.90 8.38 -11.45
CA LYS A 147 -8.75 7.41 -12.54
C LYS A 147 -7.34 7.33 -13.12
N ARG A 148 -6.41 8.22 -12.74
CA ARG A 148 -5.00 8.09 -13.13
C ARG A 148 -4.36 6.85 -12.50
N LYS A 149 -4.85 6.41 -11.33
CA LYS A 149 -4.22 5.35 -10.54
C LYS A 149 -5.13 4.18 -10.12
N LYS A 150 -4.49 3.06 -9.77
CA LYS A 150 -5.02 2.06 -8.83
C LYS A 150 -4.09 2.05 -7.61
N ALA A 151 -4.62 2.18 -6.41
CA ALA A 151 -3.80 2.19 -5.20
C ALA A 151 -3.95 0.88 -4.41
N PHE A 152 -2.84 0.38 -3.87
CA PHE A 152 -2.78 -0.80 -3.01
C PHE A 152 -2.00 -0.44 -1.74
N HIS A 153 -2.73 -0.12 -0.68
CA HIS A 153 -2.17 0.31 0.60
C HIS A 153 -1.88 -0.91 1.46
N PHE A 154 -0.61 -1.14 1.80
CA PHE A 154 -0.23 -2.21 2.73
C PHE A 154 -0.23 -1.65 4.15
N ILE A 155 -1.06 -2.21 5.03
CA ILE A 155 -1.22 -1.76 6.41
C ILE A 155 -1.04 -2.92 7.39
N ASN A 156 -0.12 -2.74 8.35
CA ASN A 156 -0.03 -3.62 9.51
C ASN A 156 -1.14 -3.27 10.52
N THR A 157 -2.13 -4.14 10.64
CA THR A 157 -3.30 -3.93 11.49
C THR A 157 -2.98 -3.97 12.99
N ASP A 158 -1.96 -4.70 13.43
CA ASP A 158 -1.55 -4.71 14.85
C ASP A 158 -1.02 -3.33 15.24
N LEU A 159 -0.20 -2.73 14.37
CA LEU A 159 0.36 -1.41 14.61
C LEU A 159 -0.73 -0.32 14.60
N VAL A 160 -1.64 -0.34 13.62
CA VAL A 160 -2.76 0.63 13.60
C VAL A 160 -3.65 0.47 14.83
N LYS A 161 -3.99 -0.75 15.24
CA LYS A 161 -4.80 -0.99 16.45
C LYS A 161 -4.11 -0.50 17.72
N ALA A 162 -2.78 -0.55 17.77
CA ALA A 162 -2.02 -0.07 18.92
C ALA A 162 -1.97 1.46 18.99
N VAL A 163 -1.85 2.16 17.84
CA VAL A 163 -1.61 3.62 17.82
C VAL A 163 -2.84 4.47 17.49
N ALA A 164 -3.78 3.93 16.71
CA ALA A 164 -4.92 4.64 16.15
C ALA A 164 -6.10 3.68 15.87
N PRO A 165 -6.65 2.99 16.88
CA PRO A 165 -7.62 1.90 16.67
C PRO A 165 -8.91 2.34 15.98
N GLN A 166 -9.31 3.61 16.13
CA GLN A 166 -10.49 4.15 15.45
C GLN A 166 -10.26 4.40 13.96
N ILE A 167 -9.01 4.53 13.51
CA ILE A 167 -8.67 4.83 12.11
C ILE A 167 -8.83 3.61 11.21
N LEU A 168 -8.54 2.40 11.70
CA LEU A 168 -8.63 1.20 10.87
C LEU A 168 -10.06 1.00 10.30
N PRO A 169 -11.14 1.03 11.11
CA PRO A 169 -12.50 0.95 10.57
C PRO A 169 -12.84 2.06 9.57
N MET A 170 -12.30 3.28 9.74
CA MET A 170 -12.54 4.39 8.82
C MET A 170 -11.86 4.18 7.46
N LEU A 171 -10.65 3.63 7.45
CA LEU A 171 -9.97 3.20 6.23
C LEU A 171 -10.72 2.04 5.57
N GLU A 172 -11.11 1.04 6.36
CA GLU A 172 -11.92 -0.09 5.90
C GLU A 172 -13.25 0.38 5.31
N GLU A 173 -13.89 1.41 5.84
CA GLU A 173 -15.15 1.97 5.32
C GLU A 173 -14.94 2.71 4.00
N SER A 174 -13.95 3.61 3.95
CA SER A 174 -13.73 4.53 2.82
C SER A 174 -13.09 3.89 1.60
N PHE A 175 -12.25 2.86 1.77
CA PHE A 175 -11.53 2.25 0.65
C PHE A 175 -12.45 1.30 -0.14
N THR A 176 -12.28 1.20 -1.46
CA THR A 176 -13.26 0.49 -2.30
C THR A 176 -13.13 -1.02 -2.24
N THR A 177 -11.94 -1.51 -1.88
CA THR A 177 -11.68 -2.94 -1.68
C THR A 177 -10.84 -3.13 -0.41
N VAL A 178 -11.19 -4.13 0.41
CA VAL A 178 -10.42 -4.51 1.59
C VAL A 178 -10.06 -5.98 1.46
N MET A 179 -8.78 -6.28 1.66
CA MET A 179 -8.22 -7.62 1.59
C MET A 179 -7.43 -7.90 2.85
N ARG A 180 -7.60 -9.09 3.42
CA ARG A 180 -6.91 -9.54 4.64
C ARG A 180 -5.97 -10.68 4.31
N LEU A 181 -4.69 -10.50 4.58
CA LEU A 181 -3.70 -11.56 4.58
C LEU A 181 -3.80 -12.31 5.92
N LYS A 182 -4.07 -13.62 5.85
CA LYS A 182 -4.23 -14.49 7.02
C LYS A 182 -3.38 -15.73 6.90
N LYS A 183 -2.76 -16.12 8.01
CA LYS A 183 -1.94 -17.33 8.12
C LYS A 183 -2.75 -18.49 8.66
N TYR A 184 -2.67 -19.63 7.96
CA TYR A 184 -3.30 -20.89 8.36
C TYR A 184 -2.21 -21.97 8.41
N GLY A 185 -1.58 -22.12 9.58
CA GLY A 185 -0.43 -23.01 9.74
C GLY A 185 0.75 -22.57 8.86
N LYS A 186 1.05 -23.37 7.83
CA LYS A 186 2.17 -23.13 6.90
C LYS A 186 1.80 -22.25 5.70
N VAL A 187 0.52 -22.11 5.38
CA VAL A 187 0.06 -21.35 4.23
C VAL A 187 -0.43 -19.97 4.64
N GLU A 188 -0.36 -19.01 3.72
CA GLU A 188 -0.98 -17.70 3.88
C GLU A 188 -1.96 -17.46 2.74
N LYS A 189 -3.14 -16.94 3.06
CA LYS A 189 -4.22 -16.63 2.13
C LYS A 189 -4.52 -15.13 2.15
N LEU A 190 -4.75 -14.56 0.97
CA LEU A 190 -5.33 -13.23 0.82
C LEU A 190 -6.83 -13.40 0.61
N ILE A 191 -7.63 -12.78 1.48
CA ILE A 191 -9.09 -12.90 1.51
C ILE A 191 -9.68 -11.53 1.19
N VAL A 192 -10.50 -11.42 0.15
CA VAL A 192 -11.25 -10.20 -0.14
C VAL A 192 -12.46 -10.13 0.78
N VAL A 193 -12.51 -9.15 1.67
CA VAL A 193 -13.61 -8.99 2.66
C VAL A 193 -14.59 -7.89 2.28
N LYS A 194 -14.21 -7.03 1.34
CA LYS A 194 -15.06 -6.00 0.75
C LYS A 194 -14.56 -5.71 -0.66
N SER A 195 -15.45 -5.56 -1.64
CA SER A 195 -15.10 -5.01 -2.96
C SER A 195 -16.30 -4.37 -3.66
N LEU A 196 -16.06 -3.32 -4.45
CA LEU A 196 -17.05 -2.81 -5.42
C LEU A 196 -17.28 -3.76 -6.59
N ASN A 197 -16.41 -4.75 -6.80
CA ASN A 197 -16.59 -5.80 -7.78
C ASN A 197 -17.17 -7.04 -7.09
N PRO A 198 -18.46 -7.38 -7.30
CA PRO A 198 -19.11 -8.51 -6.62
C PRO A 198 -18.47 -9.88 -6.91
N LYS A 199 -17.70 -10.00 -7.99
CA LYS A 199 -16.98 -11.23 -8.32
C LYS A 199 -15.74 -11.45 -7.45
N LEU A 200 -15.23 -10.38 -6.84
CA LEU A 200 -14.07 -10.47 -5.94
C LEU A 200 -14.51 -10.67 -4.49
N ASP A 201 -15.71 -10.22 -4.11
CA ASP A 201 -16.15 -10.25 -2.72
C ASP A 201 -16.19 -11.69 -2.17
N GLY A 202 -15.56 -11.92 -1.03
CA GLY A 202 -15.40 -13.25 -0.43
C GLY A 202 -14.37 -14.17 -1.10
N LEU A 203 -13.66 -13.72 -2.15
CA LEU A 203 -12.65 -14.55 -2.82
C LEU A 203 -11.43 -14.78 -1.92
N GLU A 204 -11.00 -16.04 -1.81
CA GLU A 204 -9.77 -16.44 -1.13
C GLU A 204 -8.74 -16.98 -2.11
N VAL A 205 -7.51 -16.49 -2.03
CA VAL A 205 -6.39 -16.99 -2.85
C VAL A 205 -5.16 -17.27 -1.99
N LEU A 206 -4.40 -18.31 -2.35
CA LEU A 206 -3.10 -18.57 -1.73
C LEU A 206 -2.12 -17.44 -2.10
N ALA A 207 -1.50 -16.86 -1.07
CA ALA A 207 -0.40 -15.91 -1.19
C ALA A 207 0.96 -16.59 -0.98
N LYS A 208 1.02 -17.56 -0.06
CA LYS A 208 2.21 -18.37 0.22
C LYS A 208 1.84 -19.85 0.24
N SER A 209 2.57 -20.64 -0.56
CA SER A 209 2.56 -22.10 -0.58
C SER A 209 3.78 -22.66 0.15
#